data_AF-A0A7C4GNH6-F1
#
_entry.id   AF-A0A7C4GNH6-F1
#
_cell.length_a   1.000
_cell.length_b   1.000
_cell.length_c   1.000
_cell.angle_alpha   90.00
_cell.angle_beta   90.00
_cell.angle_gamma   90.00
#
_symmetry.space_group_name_H-M   'P 1'
#
loop_
_entity.id
_entity.type
_entity.pdbx_description
1 polymer ?
#
loop_
_entity_poly.entity_id
_entity_poly.type
_entity_poly.pdbx_seq_one_letter_code
_entity_poly.pdbx_strand_id
1 'polypeptide(L)'
;MRILLIHCERFEYNVREKAVENAEELDESNRAGRFENVLVVFTSVEKDDAKNPEGIVEQASREIIEVFKSVKAKRILLYPYAHLSSELAGATDAVSILKRLHAALLQNGVEAHRAAFGWYKSFTLVNFGHALSELSRSIKPGLVEKPIEKKEKFHRFIIMDEEGFEYEVDKTNWKSCEVFSKPGVRIGLLKTFIGNELEEKSGKGEEPSHILNMR
;
A
#
# COMPACT_ATOMS: atom_id res chain seq x y z
N MET A 1 -14.82 2.50 -5.30
CA MET A 1 -14.41 1.29 -4.56
C MET A 1 -13.69 1.68 -3.28
N ARG A 2 -14.08 1.06 -2.15
CA ARG A 2 -13.36 1.21 -0.86
C ARG A 2 -12.65 -0.07 -0.50
N ILE A 3 -11.41 0.07 -0.07
CA ILE A 3 -10.55 -1.05 0.30
C ILE A 3 -9.93 -0.78 1.68
N LEU A 4 -9.95 -1.80 2.53
CA LEU A 4 -9.15 -1.88 3.76
C LEU A 4 -8.20 -3.08 3.64
N LEU A 5 -6.91 -2.80 3.80
CA LEU A 5 -5.80 -3.73 3.66
C LEU A 5 -5.26 -4.03 5.05
N ILE A 6 -5.28 -5.30 5.47
CA ILE A 6 -4.71 -5.74 6.73
C ILE A 6 -3.69 -6.86 6.48
N HIS A 7 -2.43 -6.62 6.81
CA HIS A 7 -1.39 -7.64 6.75
C HIS A 7 -1.46 -8.52 7.99
N CYS A 8 -1.95 -9.75 7.81
CA CYS A 8 -2.24 -10.67 8.90
C CYS A 8 -1.17 -11.77 8.97
N GLU A 9 -0.73 -12.08 10.19
CA GLU A 9 -0.02 -13.31 10.50
C GLU A 9 -0.91 -14.52 10.21
N ARG A 10 -2.18 -14.44 10.64
CA ARG A 10 -3.19 -15.47 10.41
C ARG A 10 -4.53 -14.83 10.10
N PHE A 11 -5.24 -15.38 9.11
CA PHE A 11 -6.64 -15.07 8.84
C PHE A 11 -7.42 -16.35 8.61
N GLU A 12 -8.58 -16.47 9.25
CA GLU A 12 -9.47 -17.61 9.09
C GLU A 12 -10.91 -17.14 8.95
N TYR A 13 -11.69 -17.76 8.06
CA TYR A 13 -13.11 -17.51 7.95
C TYR A 13 -13.91 -18.79 7.73
N ASN A 14 -15.18 -18.74 8.15
CA ASN A 14 -16.18 -19.79 7.93
C ASN A 14 -17.50 -19.14 7.51
N VAL A 15 -18.07 -19.62 6.41
CA VAL A 15 -19.39 -19.20 5.92
C VAL A 15 -20.49 -19.66 6.89
N ARG A 16 -21.48 -18.78 7.10
CA ARG A 16 -22.63 -19.00 7.98
C ARG A 16 -23.92 -19.02 7.17
N GLU A 17 -24.61 -17.90 7.15
CA GLU A 17 -25.94 -17.75 6.55
C GLU A 17 -25.87 -16.94 5.25
N LYS A 18 -26.85 -17.17 4.38
CA LYS A 18 -27.01 -16.43 3.13
C LYS A 18 -27.45 -15.01 3.46
N ALA A 19 -26.70 -14.02 2.98
CA ALA A 19 -26.97 -12.60 3.25
C ALA A 19 -27.77 -11.90 2.13
N VAL A 20 -27.71 -12.43 0.91
CA VAL A 20 -28.43 -11.89 -0.27
C VAL A 20 -28.99 -13.03 -1.13
N GLU A 21 -30.10 -12.79 -1.84
CA GLU A 21 -30.71 -13.81 -2.71
C GLU A 21 -29.76 -14.34 -3.79
N ASN A 22 -28.94 -13.45 -4.37
CA ASN A 22 -27.98 -13.77 -5.42
C ASN A 22 -26.57 -14.07 -4.87
N ALA A 23 -26.48 -14.69 -3.69
CA ALA A 23 -25.20 -15.11 -3.14
C ALA A 23 -24.53 -16.14 -4.05
N GLU A 24 -23.19 -16.12 -4.11
CA GLU A 24 -22.46 -17.10 -4.91
C GLU A 24 -22.67 -18.52 -4.37
N GLU A 25 -22.65 -19.50 -5.27
CA GLU A 25 -22.74 -20.92 -4.89
C GLU A 25 -21.53 -21.34 -4.05
N LEU A 26 -21.79 -22.21 -3.07
CA LEU A 26 -20.77 -22.72 -2.17
C LEU A 26 -20.40 -24.15 -2.50
N ASP A 27 -19.11 -24.41 -2.56
CA ASP A 27 -18.51 -25.74 -2.63
C ASP A 27 -17.55 -25.94 -1.43
N GLU A 28 -16.89 -27.09 -1.35
CA GLU A 28 -15.96 -27.37 -0.25
C GLU A 28 -14.76 -26.41 -0.21
N SER A 29 -14.37 -25.84 -1.35
CA SER A 29 -13.19 -24.99 -1.47
C SER A 29 -13.41 -23.55 -1.00
N ASN A 30 -14.67 -23.10 -0.91
CA ASN A 30 -15.00 -21.71 -0.61
C ASN A 30 -15.87 -21.51 0.65
N ARG A 31 -16.24 -22.60 1.33
CA ARG A 31 -17.00 -22.58 2.60
C ARG A 31 -16.18 -22.11 3.79
N ALA A 32 -14.88 -22.34 3.76
CA ALA A 32 -13.95 -21.91 4.80
C ALA A 32 -12.59 -21.62 4.17
N GLY A 33 -11.79 -20.82 4.86
CA GLY A 33 -10.42 -20.55 4.41
C GLY A 33 -9.53 -20.20 5.58
N ARG A 34 -8.31 -20.72 5.58
CA ARG A 34 -7.26 -20.41 6.55
C ARG A 34 -5.99 -20.02 5.82
N PHE A 35 -5.44 -18.88 6.17
CA PHE A 35 -4.28 -18.28 5.52
C PHE A 35 -3.28 -17.81 6.58
N GLU A 36 -2.01 -17.96 6.27
CA GLU A 36 -0.89 -17.48 7.07
C GLU A 36 -0.04 -16.52 6.23
N ASN A 37 0.49 -15.46 6.85
CA ASN A 37 1.22 -14.38 6.19
C ASN A 37 0.48 -13.90 4.91
N VAL A 38 -0.66 -13.26 5.13
CA VAL A 38 -1.62 -12.90 4.10
C VAL A 38 -1.95 -11.42 4.16
N LEU A 39 -2.02 -10.77 3.01
CA LEU A 39 -2.64 -9.47 2.88
C LEU A 39 -4.14 -9.66 2.64
N VAL A 40 -4.94 -9.35 3.64
CA VAL A 40 -6.40 -9.41 3.54
C VAL A 40 -6.89 -8.09 2.98
N VAL A 41 -7.65 -8.16 1.90
CA VAL A 41 -8.17 -7.00 1.16
C VAL A 41 -9.68 -6.99 1.33
N PHE A 42 -10.15 -6.34 2.40
CA PHE A 42 -11.57 -6.10 2.60
C PHE A 42 -12.05 -5.09 1.54
N THR A 43 -13.04 -5.48 0.73
CA THR A 43 -13.44 -4.69 -0.44
C THR A 43 -14.95 -4.42 -0.45
N SER A 44 -15.32 -3.14 -0.54
CA SER A 44 -16.66 -2.67 -0.90
C SER A 44 -16.65 -2.13 -2.33
N VAL A 45 -17.49 -2.69 -3.20
CA VAL A 45 -17.73 -2.17 -4.55
C VAL A 45 -18.87 -1.15 -4.49
N GLU A 46 -18.63 0.05 -4.98
CA GLU A 46 -19.54 1.19 -4.96
C GLU A 46 -20.30 1.33 -6.28
N LYS A 47 -21.49 1.96 -6.28
CA LYS A 47 -22.35 2.12 -7.46
C LYS A 47 -21.63 2.71 -8.67
N ASP A 48 -20.76 3.68 -8.42
CA ASP A 48 -20.01 4.36 -9.47
C ASP A 48 -18.95 3.47 -10.11
N ASP A 49 -18.51 2.40 -9.46
CA ASP A 49 -17.50 1.49 -9.99
C ASP A 49 -18.01 0.75 -11.24
N ALA A 50 -19.32 0.51 -11.32
CA ALA A 50 -19.96 -0.12 -12.47
C ALA A 50 -19.90 0.75 -13.75
N LYS A 51 -19.61 2.06 -13.63
CA LYS A 51 -19.49 2.97 -14.78
C LYS A 51 -18.21 2.73 -15.59
N ASN A 52 -17.14 2.25 -14.94
CA ASN A 52 -15.89 1.88 -15.61
C ASN A 52 -15.21 0.72 -14.85
N PRO A 53 -15.73 -0.52 -14.98
CA PRO A 53 -15.23 -1.68 -14.27
C PRO A 53 -13.76 -1.97 -14.54
N GLU A 54 -13.33 -1.84 -15.80
CA GLU A 54 -11.95 -2.08 -16.23
C GLU A 54 -10.97 -1.13 -15.53
N GLY A 55 -11.26 0.17 -15.53
CA GLY A 55 -10.39 1.16 -14.88
C GLY A 55 -10.31 0.98 -13.37
N ILE A 56 -11.42 0.62 -12.72
CA ILE A 56 -11.43 0.32 -11.28
C ILE A 56 -10.60 -0.92 -10.98
N VAL A 57 -10.74 -1.99 -11.76
CA VAL A 57 -9.99 -3.24 -11.59
C VAL A 57 -8.49 -2.99 -11.77
N GLU A 58 -8.11 -2.26 -12.82
CA GLU A 58 -6.72 -1.90 -13.09
C GLU A 58 -6.12 -1.13 -11.90
N GLN A 59 -6.75 -0.03 -11.49
CA GLN A 59 -6.24 0.80 -10.40
C GLN A 59 -6.21 0.05 -9.06
N ALA A 60 -7.26 -0.71 -8.73
CA ALA A 60 -7.31 -1.52 -7.53
C ALA A 60 -6.22 -2.60 -7.50
N SER A 61 -6.03 -3.31 -8.61
CA SER A 61 -4.98 -4.33 -8.69
C SER A 61 -3.60 -3.74 -8.46
N ARG A 62 -3.30 -2.57 -9.04
CA ARG A 62 -2.03 -1.86 -8.86
C ARG A 62 -1.79 -1.47 -7.41
N GLU A 63 -2.75 -0.80 -6.77
CA GLU A 63 -2.65 -0.38 -5.36
C GLU A 63 -2.47 -1.56 -4.41
N ILE A 64 -3.24 -2.63 -4.63
CA ILE A 64 -3.15 -3.86 -3.83
C ILE A 64 -1.77 -4.50 -3.98
N ILE A 65 -1.25 -4.61 -5.22
CA ILE A 65 0.06 -5.22 -5.50
C ILE A 65 1.21 -4.40 -4.90
N GLU A 66 1.11 -3.07 -4.92
CA GLU A 66 2.11 -2.20 -4.30
C GLU A 66 2.24 -2.47 -2.79
N VAL A 67 1.10 -2.52 -2.09
CA VAL A 67 1.08 -2.82 -0.66
C VAL A 67 1.55 -4.25 -0.39
N PHE A 68 1.07 -5.21 -1.16
CA PHE A 68 1.47 -6.62 -1.09
C PHE A 68 2.98 -6.81 -1.14
N LYS A 69 3.64 -6.16 -2.10
CA LYS A 69 5.11 -6.19 -2.24
C LYS A 69 5.81 -5.49 -1.07
N SER A 70 5.28 -4.35 -0.64
CA SER A 70 5.87 -3.53 0.43
C SER A 70 5.88 -4.26 1.78
N VAL A 71 4.80 -4.97 2.11
CA VAL A 71 4.70 -5.73 3.37
C VAL A 71 5.27 -7.16 3.25
N LYS A 72 5.71 -7.56 2.05
CA LYS A 72 6.25 -8.89 1.75
C LYS A 72 5.30 -10.03 2.15
N ALA A 73 4.00 -9.81 1.93
CA ALA A 73 3.00 -10.85 2.18
C ALA A 73 3.23 -12.05 1.24
N LYS A 74 2.89 -13.27 1.67
CA LYS A 74 3.02 -14.46 0.80
C LYS A 74 1.87 -14.58 -0.20
N ARG A 75 0.68 -14.15 0.20
CA ARG A 75 -0.55 -14.28 -0.59
C ARG A 75 -1.53 -13.16 -0.29
N ILE A 76 -2.55 -13.06 -1.14
CA ILE A 76 -3.65 -12.11 -1.01
C ILE A 76 -4.96 -12.86 -0.79
N LEU A 77 -5.80 -12.34 0.10
CA LEU A 77 -7.20 -12.75 0.22
C LEU A 77 -8.11 -11.57 -0.10
N LEU A 78 -8.79 -11.61 -1.25
CA LEU A 78 -9.90 -10.71 -1.56
C LEU A 78 -11.12 -11.11 -0.73
N TYR A 79 -11.53 -10.23 0.17
CA TYR A 79 -12.62 -10.50 1.11
C TYR A 79 -13.77 -9.51 0.87
N PRO A 80 -14.89 -9.95 0.26
CA PRO A 80 -16.04 -9.07 0.04
C PRO A 80 -16.60 -8.58 1.37
N TYR A 81 -16.63 -7.25 1.55
CA TYR A 81 -16.99 -6.61 2.81
C TYR A 81 -17.75 -5.32 2.52
N ALA A 82 -19.08 -5.40 2.54
CA ALA A 82 -19.99 -4.31 2.17
C ALA A 82 -20.01 -3.12 3.15
N HIS A 83 -19.42 -3.26 4.34
CA HIS A 83 -19.55 -2.28 5.41
C HIS A 83 -18.56 -1.09 5.31
N LEU A 84 -17.72 -1.02 4.26
CA LEU A 84 -16.79 0.09 4.07
C LEU A 84 -17.40 1.28 3.32
N SER A 85 -18.60 1.12 2.75
CA SER A 85 -19.29 2.18 2.00
C SER A 85 -20.80 2.13 2.22
N SER A 86 -21.44 3.29 2.15
CA SER A 86 -22.90 3.44 2.13
C SER A 86 -23.48 3.38 0.70
N GLU A 87 -22.65 3.51 -0.34
CA GLU A 87 -23.10 3.62 -1.74
C GLU A 87 -22.74 2.38 -2.55
N LEU A 88 -23.30 1.23 -2.17
CA LEU A 88 -22.94 -0.09 -2.73
C LEU A 88 -23.49 -0.34 -4.14
N ALA A 89 -22.67 -0.96 -4.98
CA ALA A 89 -23.09 -1.47 -6.28
C ALA A 89 -24.13 -2.60 -6.16
N GLY A 90 -24.84 -2.87 -7.26
CA GLY A 90 -25.69 -4.07 -7.37
C GLY A 90 -24.87 -5.35 -7.24
N ALA A 91 -25.49 -6.42 -6.72
CA ALA A 91 -24.80 -7.69 -6.46
C ALA A 91 -24.10 -8.26 -7.72
N THR A 92 -24.75 -8.19 -8.87
CA THR A 92 -24.20 -8.67 -10.15
C THR A 92 -22.92 -7.91 -10.53
N ASP A 93 -22.94 -6.58 -10.42
CA ASP A 93 -21.77 -5.74 -10.74
C ASP A 93 -20.64 -5.95 -9.74
N ALA A 94 -20.98 -6.03 -8.45
CA ALA A 94 -20.01 -6.29 -7.38
C ALA A 94 -19.28 -7.63 -7.60
N VAL A 95 -20.02 -8.71 -7.87
CA VAL A 95 -19.43 -10.03 -8.16
C VAL A 95 -18.58 -10.00 -9.41
N SER A 96 -19.04 -9.35 -10.48
CA SER A 96 -18.30 -9.20 -11.74
C SER A 96 -16.95 -8.49 -11.52
N ILE A 97 -16.97 -7.35 -10.82
CA ILE A 97 -15.77 -6.56 -10.51
C ILE A 97 -14.81 -7.34 -9.60
N LEU A 98 -15.32 -8.02 -8.56
CA LEU A 98 -14.49 -8.83 -7.65
C LEU A 98 -13.81 -10.00 -8.37
N LYS A 99 -14.51 -10.66 -9.31
CA LYS A 99 -13.93 -11.75 -10.13
C LYS A 99 -12.85 -11.21 -11.08
N ARG A 100 -13.09 -10.07 -11.72
CA ARG A 100 -12.11 -9.40 -12.59
C ARG A 100 -10.88 -8.96 -11.81
N LEU A 101 -11.06 -8.39 -10.62
CA LEU A 101 -9.96 -8.02 -9.73
C LEU A 101 -9.13 -9.23 -9.31
N HIS A 102 -9.78 -10.33 -8.93
CA HIS A 102 -9.10 -11.58 -8.60
C HIS A 102 -8.27 -12.10 -9.78
N ALA A 103 -8.84 -12.13 -10.99
CA ALA A 103 -8.14 -12.53 -12.20
C ALA A 103 -6.94 -11.61 -12.51
N ALA A 104 -7.08 -10.29 -12.35
CA ALA A 104 -6.00 -9.33 -12.57
C ALA A 104 -4.83 -9.54 -11.59
N LEU A 105 -5.10 -9.88 -10.32
CA LEU A 105 -4.05 -10.22 -9.36
C LEU A 105 -3.30 -11.50 -9.76
N LEU A 106 -4.02 -12.54 -10.19
CA LEU A 106 -3.41 -13.79 -10.67
C LEU A 106 -2.55 -13.57 -11.93
N GLN A 107 -3.01 -12.75 -12.87
CA GLN A 107 -2.25 -12.39 -14.08
C GLN A 107 -0.93 -11.67 -13.77
N ASN A 108 -0.86 -10.98 -12.64
CA ASN A 108 0.37 -10.35 -12.14
C ASN A 108 1.28 -11.30 -11.34
N GLY A 109 1.01 -12.61 -11.37
CA GLY A 109 1.83 -13.64 -10.72
C GLY A 109 1.67 -13.70 -9.20
N VAL A 110 0.59 -13.15 -8.64
CA VAL A 110 0.32 -13.17 -7.20
C VAL A 110 -0.53 -14.38 -6.84
N GLU A 111 -0.16 -15.11 -5.78
CA GLU A 111 -1.04 -16.11 -5.15
C GLU A 111 -2.23 -15.37 -4.51
N ALA A 112 -3.37 -15.37 -5.19
CA ALA A 112 -4.57 -14.65 -4.76
C ALA A 112 -5.76 -15.60 -4.56
N HIS A 113 -6.45 -15.43 -3.44
CA HIS A 113 -7.66 -16.15 -3.06
C HIS A 113 -8.83 -15.19 -2.94
N ARG A 114 -10.05 -15.70 -3.01
CA ARG A 114 -11.27 -14.90 -2.89
C ARG A 114 -12.31 -15.62 -2.04
N ALA A 115 -12.87 -14.94 -1.05
CA ALA A 115 -14.00 -15.46 -0.29
C ALA A 115 -15.31 -15.29 -1.08
N ALA A 116 -16.25 -16.22 -0.89
CA ALA A 116 -17.56 -16.18 -1.55
C ALA A 116 -18.36 -14.92 -1.19
N PHE A 117 -18.96 -14.30 -2.20
CA PHE A 117 -19.81 -13.12 -2.08
C PHE A 117 -21.22 -13.49 -1.60
N GLY A 118 -21.84 -12.59 -0.83
CA GLY A 118 -23.26 -12.70 -0.48
C GLY A 118 -23.57 -13.59 0.74
N TRP A 119 -22.55 -13.89 1.54
CA TRP A 119 -22.67 -14.71 2.75
C TRP A 119 -22.19 -13.98 3.98
N TYR A 120 -22.94 -14.12 5.08
CA TYR A 120 -22.40 -13.87 6.40
C TYR A 120 -21.29 -14.86 6.69
N LYS A 121 -20.19 -14.37 7.26
CA LYS A 121 -18.98 -15.14 7.53
C LYS A 121 -18.46 -14.75 8.91
N SER A 122 -18.22 -15.74 9.75
CA SER A 122 -17.40 -15.51 10.95
C SER A 122 -15.94 -15.53 10.54
N PHE A 123 -15.12 -14.63 11.07
CA PHE A 123 -13.70 -14.62 10.80
C PHE A 123 -12.89 -14.30 12.06
N THR A 124 -11.62 -14.70 12.04
CA THR A 124 -10.61 -14.37 13.05
C THR A 124 -9.38 -13.90 12.32
N LEU A 125 -8.75 -12.84 12.82
CA LEU A 125 -7.51 -12.31 12.27
C LEU A 125 -6.52 -12.01 13.38
N VAL A 126 -5.25 -12.20 13.07
CA VAL A 126 -4.11 -11.77 13.88
C VAL A 126 -3.29 -10.82 13.02
N ASN A 127 -3.33 -9.53 13.34
CA ASN A 127 -2.58 -8.51 12.63
C ASN A 127 -1.11 -8.52 13.08
N PHE A 128 -0.16 -8.36 12.15
CA PHE A 128 1.26 -8.16 12.47
C PHE A 128 1.54 -6.87 13.24
N GLY A 129 0.72 -5.83 13.10
CA GLY A 129 0.79 -4.61 13.92
C GLY A 129 1.96 -3.66 13.60
N HIS A 130 2.67 -3.85 12.49
CA HIS A 130 3.69 -2.90 12.02
C HIS A 130 3.05 -1.67 11.34
N ALA A 131 3.82 -0.61 11.09
CA ALA A 131 3.30 0.66 10.55
C ALA A 131 2.50 0.53 9.24
N LEU A 132 2.90 -0.39 8.35
CA LEU A 132 2.20 -0.66 7.08
C LEU A 132 1.16 -1.80 7.17
N SER A 133 0.83 -2.25 8.38
CA SER A 133 -0.02 -3.44 8.56
C SER A 133 -1.49 -3.15 8.33
N GLU A 134 -1.90 -1.89 8.44
CA GLU A 134 -3.27 -1.42 8.26
C GLU A 134 -3.28 -0.21 7.34
N LEU A 135 -3.90 -0.34 6.17
CA LEU A 135 -3.99 0.72 5.18
C LEU A 135 -5.39 0.76 4.59
N SER A 136 -5.85 1.95 4.20
CA SER A 136 -7.09 2.08 3.42
C SER A 136 -6.82 2.73 2.07
N ARG A 137 -7.67 2.42 1.09
CA ARG A 137 -7.66 3.02 -0.25
C ARG A 137 -9.08 3.36 -0.68
N SER A 138 -9.19 4.48 -1.37
CA SER A 138 -10.44 4.93 -1.99
C SER A 138 -10.16 5.15 -3.46
N ILE A 139 -10.75 4.31 -4.30
CA ILE A 139 -10.45 4.21 -5.72
C ILE A 139 -11.67 4.69 -6.50
N LYS A 140 -11.47 5.62 -7.44
CA LYS A 140 -12.56 6.22 -8.22
C LYS A 140 -12.39 5.95 -9.70
N PRO A 141 -13.48 5.71 -10.45
CA PRO A 141 -13.39 5.47 -11.88
C PRO A 141 -12.92 6.73 -12.61
N GLY A 142 -11.93 6.60 -13.50
CA GLY A 142 -11.47 7.69 -14.37
C GLY A 142 -10.26 8.49 -13.88
N LEU A 143 -9.82 8.30 -12.63
CA LEU A 143 -8.50 8.74 -12.19
C LEU A 143 -7.50 7.62 -12.49
N VAL A 144 -7.16 7.42 -13.77
CA VAL A 144 -5.84 6.84 -14.07
C VAL A 144 -4.84 7.91 -13.66
N GLU A 145 -4.56 7.99 -12.36
CA GLU A 145 -3.30 8.54 -11.92
C GLU A 145 -2.27 7.64 -12.61
N LYS A 146 -1.73 8.14 -13.73
CA LYS A 146 -0.48 7.63 -14.29
C LYS A 146 0.41 7.37 -13.08
N PRO A 147 1.07 6.20 -12.99
CA PRO A 147 1.94 5.93 -11.86
C PRO A 147 2.73 7.21 -11.66
N ILE A 148 2.51 7.85 -10.52
CA ILE A 148 3.35 8.95 -10.12
C ILE A 148 4.68 8.22 -10.03
N GLU A 149 5.49 8.29 -11.09
CA GLU A 149 6.92 8.08 -10.97
C GLU A 149 7.22 8.80 -9.67
N LYS A 150 7.74 8.12 -8.66
CA LYS A 150 8.35 8.77 -7.50
C LYS A 150 9.50 9.62 -8.02
N LYS A 151 9.15 10.70 -8.71
CA LYS A 151 9.84 11.96 -8.73
C LYS A 151 9.47 12.55 -7.38
N GLU A 152 10.03 11.97 -6.33
CA GLU A 152 10.70 12.85 -5.39
C GLU A 152 11.77 13.56 -6.24
N LYS A 153 11.35 14.61 -6.96
CA LYS A 153 12.28 15.60 -7.46
C LYS A 153 12.75 16.25 -6.19
N PHE A 154 13.82 15.74 -5.64
CA PHE A 154 14.57 16.38 -4.58
C PHE A 154 14.79 17.84 -5.01
N HIS A 155 14.13 18.79 -4.35
CA HIS A 155 13.97 20.13 -4.91
C HIS A 155 15.13 21.08 -4.57
N ARG A 156 15.88 20.84 -3.47
CA ARG A 156 17.13 21.54 -3.07
C ARG A 156 17.42 21.28 -1.58
N PHE A 157 18.68 21.32 -1.17
CA PHE A 157 19.05 21.53 0.24
C PHE A 157 19.32 23.01 0.47
N ILE A 158 18.81 23.55 1.58
CA ILE A 158 19.22 24.86 2.09
C ILE A 158 19.89 24.61 3.44
N ILE A 159 21.14 25.04 3.57
CA ILE A 159 21.88 25.03 4.81
C ILE A 159 21.79 26.42 5.42
N MET A 160 21.31 26.53 6.65
CA MET A 160 21.34 27.78 7.40
C MET A 160 22.41 27.67 8.49
N ASP A 161 23.27 28.66 8.60
CA ASP A 161 24.25 28.72 9.68
C ASP A 161 23.69 29.39 10.96
N GLU A 162 24.50 29.44 12.02
CA GLU A 162 24.10 30.03 13.31
C GLU A 162 23.94 31.56 13.26
N GLU A 163 24.42 32.20 12.18
CA GLU A 163 24.29 33.63 11.92
C GLU A 163 23.05 33.94 11.04
N GLY A 164 22.35 32.90 10.57
CA GLY A 164 21.15 33.01 9.74
C GLY A 164 21.43 33.13 8.24
N PHE A 165 22.67 32.90 7.78
CA PHE A 165 22.97 32.88 6.34
C PHE A 165 22.55 31.56 5.72
N GLU A 166 21.84 31.65 4.60
CA GLU A 166 21.35 30.52 3.82
C GLU A 166 22.30 30.19 2.66
N TYR A 167 22.64 28.91 2.54
CA TYR A 167 23.46 28.35 1.48
C TYR A 167 22.69 27.26 0.75
N GLU A 168 22.40 27.47 -0.53
CA GLU A 168 21.75 26.47 -1.36
C GLU A 168 22.77 25.45 -1.87
N VAL A 169 22.53 24.16 -1.60
CA VAL A 169 23.41 23.07 -2.04
C VAL A 169 22.69 21.98 -2.82
N ASP A 170 23.41 21.43 -3.79
CA ASP A 170 23.02 20.35 -4.69
C ASP A 170 24.15 19.32 -4.87
N LYS A 171 23.91 18.27 -5.66
CA LYS A 171 24.89 17.20 -5.90
C LYS A 171 26.22 17.70 -6.48
N THR A 172 26.24 18.85 -7.16
CA THR A 172 27.41 19.41 -7.83
C THR A 172 28.22 20.35 -6.95
N ASN A 173 27.57 21.13 -6.08
CA ASN A 173 28.22 22.22 -5.35
C ASN A 173 28.41 21.96 -3.83
N TRP A 174 27.79 20.91 -3.27
CA TRP A 174 27.77 20.75 -1.81
C TRP A 174 29.16 20.61 -1.19
N LYS A 175 30.10 19.94 -1.88
CA LYS A 175 31.49 19.75 -1.38
C LYS A 175 32.25 21.05 -1.18
N SER A 176 31.91 22.07 -1.98
CA SER A 176 32.55 23.39 -1.98
C SER A 176 31.75 24.44 -1.22
N CYS A 177 30.68 24.07 -0.52
CA CYS A 177 29.87 25.03 0.24
C CYS A 177 30.69 25.65 1.38
N GLU A 178 30.68 26.99 1.45
CA GLU A 178 31.46 27.79 2.41
C GLU A 178 31.13 27.46 3.87
N VAL A 179 29.89 27.04 4.14
CA VAL A 179 29.44 26.66 5.48
C VAL A 179 30.26 25.53 6.08
N PHE A 180 30.82 24.65 5.24
CA PHE A 180 31.65 23.53 5.69
C PHE A 180 33.10 23.89 6.02
N SER A 181 33.51 25.12 5.73
CA SER A 181 34.82 25.67 6.12
C SER A 181 34.79 26.32 7.50
N LYS A 182 33.59 26.61 8.05
CA LYS A 182 33.43 27.14 9.40
C LYS A 182 33.81 26.06 10.44
N PRO A 183 34.50 26.41 11.54
CA PRO A 183 34.90 25.46 12.56
C PRO A 183 33.69 25.02 13.41
N GLY A 184 33.56 23.72 13.68
CA GLY A 184 32.55 23.21 14.60
C GLY A 184 32.23 21.72 14.40
N VAL A 185 32.05 20.99 15.50
CA VAL A 185 31.69 19.55 15.47
C VAL A 185 30.36 19.34 14.73
N ARG A 186 29.39 20.23 14.95
CA ARG A 186 28.08 20.22 14.28
C ARG A 186 28.20 20.38 12.77
N ILE A 187 29.14 21.19 12.30
CA ILE A 187 29.38 21.44 10.87
C ILE A 187 29.97 20.19 10.20
N GLY A 188 30.85 19.47 10.90
CA GLY A 188 31.35 18.17 10.44
C GLY A 188 30.25 17.10 10.32
N LEU A 189 29.33 17.05 11.28
CA LEU A 189 28.16 16.15 11.24
C LEU A 189 27.21 16.53 10.11
N LEU A 190 26.93 17.83 9.94
CA LEU A 190 26.07 18.36 8.89
C LEU A 190 26.64 18.06 7.49
N LYS A 191 27.94 18.21 7.31
CA LYS A 191 28.64 17.82 6.07
C LYS A 191 28.45 16.34 5.75
N THR A 192 28.53 15.49 6.77
CA THR A 192 28.35 14.03 6.63
C THR A 192 26.90 13.69 6.28
N PHE A 193 25.93 14.34 6.93
CA PHE A 193 24.51 14.19 6.64
C PHE A 193 24.20 14.55 5.18
N ILE A 194 24.58 15.75 4.75
CA ILE A 194 24.31 16.24 3.39
C ILE A 194 25.02 15.40 2.32
N GLY A 195 26.24 14.94 2.60
CA GLY A 195 26.93 14.00 1.72
C GLY A 195 26.18 12.69 1.54
N ASN A 196 25.64 12.11 2.62
CA ASN A 196 24.90 10.85 2.51
C ASN A 196 23.60 11.00 1.72
N GLU A 197 22.89 12.11 1.90
CA GLU A 197 21.64 12.40 1.20
C GLU A 197 21.87 12.72 -0.29
N LEU A 198 22.90 13.51 -0.62
CA LEU A 198 23.18 13.94 -1.99
C LEU A 198 23.95 12.90 -2.82
N GLU A 199 24.84 12.13 -2.21
CA GLU A 199 25.66 11.15 -2.94
C GLU A 199 25.00 9.78 -3.13
N GLU A 200 23.77 9.58 -2.64
CA GLU A 200 23.03 8.30 -2.74
C GLU A 200 23.97 7.10 -2.58
N LYS A 201 24.52 6.90 -1.38
CA LYS A 201 25.14 5.61 -1.11
C LYS A 201 24.04 4.56 -1.16
N SER A 202 24.06 3.80 -2.25
CA SER A 202 23.31 2.59 -2.54
C SER A 202 23.70 1.47 -1.56
N GLY A 203 23.43 1.70 -0.27
CA GLY A 203 23.41 0.66 0.75
C GLY A 203 22.08 -0.05 0.67
N LYS A 204 22.08 -1.25 0.09
CA LYS A 204 20.94 -2.17 0.15
C LYS A 204 20.55 -2.44 1.62
N GLY A 205 19.53 -1.74 2.11
CA GLY A 205 18.78 -2.15 3.31
C GLY A 205 19.43 -1.93 4.68
N GLU A 206 20.53 -1.18 4.78
CA GLU A 206 21.09 -0.75 6.07
C GLU A 206 20.73 0.72 6.34
N GLU A 207 20.15 0.98 7.51
CA GLU A 207 19.80 2.32 7.98
C GLU A 207 21.08 3.18 8.08
N PRO A 208 21.14 4.35 7.41
CA PRO A 208 22.34 5.19 7.43
C PRO A 208 22.75 5.58 8.85
N SER A 209 24.05 5.53 9.15
CA SER A 209 24.59 5.76 10.50
C SER A 209 24.18 7.10 11.12
N HIS A 210 23.86 8.10 10.30
CA HIS A 210 23.41 9.41 10.79
C HIS A 210 21.96 9.39 11.30
N ILE A 211 21.08 8.51 10.80
CA ILE A 211 19.72 8.33 11.32
C ILE A 211 19.76 7.70 12.72
N LEU A 212 20.68 6.74 12.94
CA LEU A 212 20.94 6.18 14.26
C LEU A 212 21.43 7.23 15.26
N ASN A 213 22.23 8.19 14.81
CA ASN A 213 22.76 9.26 15.65
C ASN A 213 21.74 10.39 15.96
N MET A 214 20.55 10.37 15.34
CA MET A 214 19.46 11.32 15.60
C MET A 214 18.38 10.79 16.54
N ARG A 215 18.44 9.52 16.93
CA ARG A 215 17.60 8.92 17.99
C ARG A 215 18.26 9.12 19.35
#